data_AF-A0A7Y2HDS4-F1
#
_entry.id   AF-A0A7Y2HDS4-F1
#
_cell.length_a   1.000
_cell.length_b   1.000
_cell.length_c   1.000
_cell.angle_alpha   90.00
_cell.angle_beta   90.00
_cell.angle_gamma   90.00
#
_symmetry.space_group_name_H-M   'P 1'
#
loop_
_entity.id
_entity.type
_entity.pdbx_description
1 polymer ?
#
loop_
_entity_poly.entity_id
_entity_poly.type
_entity_poly.pdbx_seq_one_letter_code
_entity_poly.pdbx_strand_id
1 'polypeptide(L)'
;MKRLLIFLLSILFTSIYISCDTDSKILTHHQEELLIDQIAASTSIDAVNVVDLPSTISGYVNDNHEPFEIELAFHANHFGYEVFLENGLCLYFDEEGHHLNHDGIHGDIGNHH
;
A
#
# COMPACT_ATOMS: atom_id res chain seq x y z
N MET A 1 -27.61 41.68 -33.41
CA MET A 1 -27.19 40.26 -33.49
C MET A 1 -25.71 40.17 -33.08
N LYS A 2 -25.42 40.03 -31.78
CA LYS A 2 -24.06 40.13 -31.19
C LYS A 2 -23.86 39.15 -30.03
N ARG A 3 -24.44 37.95 -30.11
CA ARG A 3 -24.29 36.92 -29.07
C ARG A 3 -23.91 35.53 -29.59
N LEU A 4 -23.56 35.42 -30.88
CA LEU A 4 -23.29 34.13 -31.53
C LEU A 4 -21.80 33.92 -31.89
N LEU A 5 -20.89 34.72 -31.32
CA LEU A 5 -19.46 34.70 -31.68
C LEU A 5 -18.54 34.20 -30.55
N ILE A 6 -19.09 33.82 -29.39
CA ILE A 6 -18.29 33.38 -28.23
C ILE A 6 -18.14 31.85 -28.17
N PHE A 7 -18.93 31.09 -28.93
CA PHE A 7 -18.90 29.61 -28.89
C PHE A 7 -17.76 28.96 -29.69
N LEU A 8 -16.97 29.72 -30.47
CA LEU A 8 -15.89 29.17 -31.29
C LEU A 8 -14.49 29.27 -30.67
N LEU A 9 -14.36 29.74 -29.42
CA LEU A 9 -13.07 29.91 -28.73
C LEU A 9 -12.89 28.99 -27.50
N SER A 10 -13.61 27.86 -27.43
CA SER A 10 -13.45 26.87 -26.35
C SER A 10 -12.90 25.52 -26.80
N ILE A 11 -12.69 25.30 -28.11
CA ILE A 11 -12.19 24.04 -28.67
C ILE A 11 -10.69 24.16 -28.99
N LEU A 12 -9.88 24.63 -28.04
CA LEU A 12 -8.41 24.63 -28.20
C LEU A 12 -7.62 24.40 -26.90
N PHE A 13 -8.23 23.82 -25.87
CA PHE A 13 -7.53 23.54 -24.61
C PHE A 13 -7.60 22.09 -24.11
N THR A 14 -8.23 21.17 -24.84
CA THR A 14 -8.41 19.78 -24.37
C THR A 14 -7.45 18.75 -24.98
N SER A 15 -6.45 19.16 -25.77
CA SER A 15 -5.56 18.21 -26.44
C SER A 15 -4.07 18.28 -26.06
N ILE A 16 -3.73 18.83 -24.89
CA ILE A 16 -2.38 18.71 -24.31
C ILE A 16 -2.50 18.08 -22.91
N TYR A 17 -2.81 16.79 -22.88
CA TYR A 17 -2.58 15.91 -21.71
C TYR A 17 -1.81 14.65 -22.10
N ILE A 18 -1.10 14.69 -23.23
CA ILE A 18 -0.12 13.64 -23.56
C ILE A 18 1.25 14.22 -23.27
N SER A 19 1.70 14.09 -22.03
CA SER A 19 3.13 14.10 -21.71
C SER A 19 3.41 13.43 -20.37
N CYS A 20 3.86 12.17 -20.47
CA CYS A 20 4.65 11.37 -19.53
C CYS A 20 4.11 11.11 -18.11
N ASP A 21 3.47 9.95 -17.96
CA ASP A 21 3.19 9.31 -16.67
C ASP A 21 4.16 8.14 -16.42
N THR A 22 5.47 8.40 -16.55
CA THR A 22 6.54 7.41 -16.29
C THR A 22 7.49 7.81 -15.16
N ASP A 23 7.34 9.01 -14.60
CA ASP A 23 8.17 9.51 -13.48
C ASP A 23 7.47 9.33 -12.12
N SER A 24 6.13 9.36 -12.11
CA SER A 24 5.30 9.24 -10.91
C SER A 24 5.48 7.88 -10.20
N LYS A 25 5.51 6.77 -10.97
CA LYS A 25 5.56 5.40 -10.41
C LYS A 25 6.90 5.05 -9.75
N ILE A 26 8.00 5.60 -10.23
CA ILE A 26 9.33 5.35 -9.66
C ILE A 26 9.46 6.02 -8.28
N LEU A 27 8.89 7.23 -8.14
CA LEU A 27 8.85 7.94 -6.86
C LEU A 27 8.00 7.18 -5.84
N THR A 28 6.85 6.64 -6.25
CA THR A 28 5.96 5.86 -5.37
C THR A 28 6.64 4.60 -4.84
N HIS A 29 7.32 3.83 -5.69
CA HIS A 29 8.02 2.63 -5.24
C HIS A 29 9.16 2.92 -4.26
N HIS A 30 9.92 4.00 -4.47
CA HIS A 30 10.96 4.40 -3.52
C HIS A 30 10.37 4.82 -2.16
N GLN A 31 9.21 5.48 -2.17
CA GLN A 31 8.52 5.87 -0.94
C GLN A 31 7.97 4.65 -0.18
N GLU A 32 7.41 3.67 -0.88
CA GLU A 32 6.95 2.40 -0.30
C GLU A 32 8.11 1.62 0.33
N GLU A 33 9.25 1.50 -0.36
CA GLU A 33 10.45 0.83 0.15
C GLU A 33 10.97 1.49 1.44
N LEU A 34 11.05 2.82 1.48
CA LEU A 34 11.45 3.55 2.68
C LEU A 34 10.46 3.36 3.84
N LEU A 35 9.17 3.22 3.57
CA LEU A 35 8.18 2.98 4.62
C LEU A 35 8.27 1.55 5.15
N ILE A 36 8.49 0.57 4.28
CA ILE A 36 8.74 -0.83 4.67
C ILE A 36 9.96 -0.93 5.58
N ASP A 37 11.07 -0.28 5.22
CA ASP A 37 12.27 -0.22 6.05
C ASP A 37 11.98 0.34 7.45
N GLN A 38 11.12 1.37 7.54
CA GLN A 38 10.70 1.94 8.82
C GLN A 38 9.80 1.01 9.63
N ILE A 39 8.87 0.30 8.98
CA ILE A 39 8.01 -0.70 9.65
C ILE A 39 8.87 -1.84 10.18
N ALA A 40 9.70 -2.45 9.33
CA ALA A 40 10.52 -3.63 9.67
C ALA A 40 11.61 -3.32 10.71
N ALA A 41 12.15 -2.10 10.72
CA ALA A 41 13.15 -1.68 11.70
C ALA A 41 12.54 -1.01 12.96
N SER A 42 11.22 -0.89 13.05
CA SER A 42 10.57 -0.23 14.18
C SER A 42 10.82 -1.00 15.48
N THR A 43 11.20 -0.27 16.53
CA THR A 43 11.29 -0.80 17.90
C THR A 43 10.01 -0.57 18.70
N SER A 44 9.05 0.21 18.15
CA SER A 44 7.74 0.44 18.73
C SER A 44 6.71 -0.35 17.95
N ILE A 45 6.54 -1.61 18.35
CA ILE A 45 5.59 -2.53 17.76
C ILE A 45 4.61 -3.05 18.81
N ASP A 46 3.35 -3.17 18.43
CA ASP A 46 2.30 -3.79 19.23
C ASP A 46 1.71 -4.96 18.45
N ALA A 47 1.54 -6.11 19.09
CA ALA A 47 0.83 -7.23 18.49
C ALA A 47 -0.66 -6.88 18.36
N VAL A 48 -1.24 -7.10 17.18
CA VAL A 48 -2.62 -6.77 16.87
C VAL A 48 -3.40 -8.05 16.60
N ASN A 49 -4.59 -8.17 17.17
CA ASN A 49 -5.47 -9.28 16.83
C ASN A 49 -6.01 -9.09 15.41
N VAL A 50 -6.12 -10.17 14.63
CA VAL A 50 -6.62 -10.13 13.25
C VAL A 50 -7.98 -9.43 13.13
N VAL A 51 -8.85 -9.57 14.14
CA VAL A 51 -10.17 -8.93 14.16
C VAL A 51 -10.13 -7.40 14.37
N ASP A 52 -9.01 -6.89 14.89
CA ASP A 52 -8.79 -5.47 15.17
C ASP A 52 -8.04 -4.76 14.02
N LEU A 53 -7.60 -5.50 12.99
CA LEU A 53 -6.95 -4.92 11.81
C LEU A 53 -7.95 -4.09 10.97
N PRO A 54 -7.47 -3.06 10.25
CA PRO A 54 -8.24 -2.42 9.19
C PRO A 54 -8.82 -3.46 8.23
N SER A 55 -10.12 -3.33 7.91
CA SER A 55 -10.80 -4.28 7.03
C SER A 55 -10.23 -4.31 5.61
N THR A 56 -9.50 -3.26 5.22
CA THR A 56 -8.74 -3.18 3.97
C THR A 56 -7.66 -4.26 3.89
N ILE A 57 -6.98 -4.55 5.01
CA ILE A 57 -5.92 -5.57 5.08
C ILE A 57 -6.50 -6.97 4.92
N SER A 58 -7.53 -7.32 5.71
CA SER A 58 -8.16 -8.64 5.60
C SER A 58 -8.85 -8.84 4.24
N GLY A 59 -9.44 -7.78 3.68
CA GLY A 59 -9.94 -7.79 2.31
C GLY A 59 -8.84 -8.09 1.29
N TYR A 60 -7.69 -7.42 1.39
CA TYR A 60 -6.56 -7.66 0.49
C TYR A 60 -6.03 -9.09 0.58
N VAL A 61 -5.89 -9.64 1.80
CA VAL A 61 -5.43 -11.02 2.00
C VAL A 61 -6.40 -12.02 1.37
N ASN A 62 -7.70 -11.87 1.60
CA ASN A 62 -8.71 -12.76 1.00
C ASN A 62 -8.69 -12.68 -0.54
N ASP A 63 -8.61 -11.48 -1.10
CA ASP A 63 -8.69 -11.30 -2.55
C ASP A 63 -7.43 -11.78 -3.29
N ASN A 64 -6.25 -11.75 -2.65
CA ASN A 64 -4.96 -11.96 -3.32
C ASN A 64 -4.17 -13.18 -2.83
N HIS A 65 -4.46 -13.68 -1.63
CA HIS A 65 -3.65 -14.69 -0.95
C HIS A 65 -4.46 -15.91 -0.47
N GLU A 66 -5.72 -16.06 -0.89
CA GLU A 66 -6.45 -17.32 -0.67
C GLU A 66 -5.65 -18.54 -1.18
N PRO A 67 -5.67 -19.67 -0.44
CA PRO A 67 -6.46 -19.95 0.76
C PRO A 67 -5.75 -19.62 2.07
N PHE A 68 -4.68 -18.84 2.05
CA PHE A 68 -3.86 -18.56 3.24
C PHE A 68 -4.50 -17.48 4.12
N GLU A 69 -4.65 -17.78 5.40
CA GLU A 69 -5.16 -16.83 6.39
C GLU A 69 -4.03 -16.02 7.05
N ILE A 70 -4.40 -14.97 7.79
CA ILE A 70 -3.47 -14.19 8.61
C ILE A 70 -3.17 -14.97 9.88
N GLU A 71 -1.90 -15.31 10.10
CA GLU A 71 -1.42 -16.00 11.30
C GLU A 71 -1.09 -15.00 12.43
N LEU A 72 -0.33 -13.94 12.10
CA LEU A 72 0.10 -12.92 13.05
C LEU A 72 0.06 -11.54 12.40
N ALA A 73 -0.14 -10.51 13.23
CA ALA A 73 -0.04 -9.13 12.80
C ALA A 73 0.58 -8.25 13.88
N PHE A 74 1.39 -7.29 13.45
CA PHE A 74 2.02 -6.28 14.28
C PHE A 74 1.75 -4.90 13.71
N HIS A 75 1.54 -3.92 14.58
CA HIS A 75 1.45 -2.52 14.23
C HIS A 75 2.74 -1.82 14.65
N ALA A 76 3.50 -1.35 13.67
CA ALA A 76 4.60 -0.43 13.88
C ALA A 76 4.02 0.97 14.07
N ASN A 77 4.02 1.45 15.33
CA ASN A 77 3.36 2.70 15.70
C ASN A 77 3.86 3.86 14.83
N HIS A 78 2.93 4.55 14.16
CA HIS A 78 3.17 5.67 13.24
C HIS A 78 3.76 5.33 11.87
N PHE A 79 3.85 4.04 11.52
CA PHE A 79 4.39 3.61 10.23
C PHE A 79 3.44 2.70 9.45
N GLY A 80 2.81 1.72 10.12
CA GLY A 80 1.89 0.80 9.45
C GLY A 80 1.89 -0.59 10.07
N TYR A 81 1.61 -1.61 9.25
CA TYR A 81 1.40 -2.97 9.71
C TYR A 81 2.34 -3.97 9.03
N GLU A 82 2.77 -4.95 9.80
CA GLU A 82 3.44 -6.16 9.34
C GLU A 82 2.53 -7.36 9.57
N VAL A 83 2.24 -8.13 8.53
CA VAL A 83 1.24 -9.19 8.54
C VAL A 83 1.86 -10.48 8.02
N PHE A 84 1.84 -11.51 8.85
CA PHE A 84 2.32 -12.85 8.50
C PHE A 84 1.15 -13.75 8.14
N LEU A 85 1.24 -14.39 6.98
CA LEU A 85 0.30 -15.41 6.56
C LEU A 85 0.77 -16.82 6.97
N GLU A 86 -0.16 -17.77 7.03
CA GLU A 86 0.11 -19.18 7.42
C GLU A 86 1.16 -19.89 6.53
N ASN A 87 1.40 -19.40 5.32
CA ASN A 87 2.43 -19.92 4.42
C ASN A 87 3.83 -19.31 4.65
N GLY A 88 3.98 -18.47 5.67
CA GLY A 88 5.21 -17.74 6.00
C GLY A 88 5.44 -16.47 5.19
N LEU A 89 4.50 -16.05 4.34
CA LEU A 89 4.61 -14.78 3.61
C LEU A 89 4.43 -13.60 4.58
N CYS A 90 5.38 -12.66 4.54
CA CYS A 90 5.27 -11.38 5.26
C CYS A 90 4.81 -10.28 4.30
N LEU A 91 3.73 -9.57 4.65
CA LEU A 91 3.13 -8.47 3.92
C LEU A 91 3.22 -7.17 4.74
N TYR A 92 3.51 -6.05 4.06
CA TYR A 92 3.57 -4.72 4.66
C TYR A 92 2.43 -3.84 4.16
N PHE A 93 1.84 -3.08 5.08
CA PHE A 93 0.75 -2.14 4.81
C PHE A 93 1.03 -0.79 5.45
N ASP A 94 0.54 0.30 4.86
CA ASP A 94 0.54 1.63 5.50
C ASP A 94 -0.47 1.73 6.66
N GLU A 95 -0.52 2.87 7.33
CA GLU A 95 -1.45 3.12 8.46
C GLU A 95 -2.93 3.04 8.04
N GLU A 96 -3.24 3.25 6.76
CA GLU A 96 -4.59 3.13 6.20
C GLU A 96 -4.93 1.70 5.74
N GLY A 97 -3.96 0.79 5.77
CA GLY A 97 -4.10 -0.61 5.35
C GLY A 97 -4.01 -0.81 3.84
N HIS A 98 -3.41 0.12 3.08
CA HIS A 98 -3.03 -0.13 1.69
C HIS A 98 -1.76 -0.98 1.65
N HIS A 99 -1.77 -2.00 0.80
CA HIS A 99 -0.61 -2.87 0.61
C HIS A 99 0.56 -2.10 0.00
N LEU A 100 1.73 -2.19 0.63
CA LEU A 100 2.99 -1.62 0.17
C LEU A 100 3.76 -2.66 -0.66
N ASN A 101 4.21 -3.74 -0.01
CA ASN A 101 4.97 -4.83 -0.63
C ASN A 101 5.07 -6.04 0.31
N HIS A 102 5.84 -7.05 -0.08
CA HIS A 102 6.19 -8.21 0.73
C HIS A 102 7.71 -8.43 0.78
N ASP A 103 8.26 -8.92 1.90
CA ASP A 103 9.69 -9.35 1.98
C ASP A 103 9.88 -10.85 1.65
N GLY A 104 8.81 -11.50 1.19
CA GLY A 104 8.82 -12.90 0.75
C GLY A 104 8.49 -13.89 1.88
N ILE A 105 8.83 -15.16 1.67
CA ILE A 105 8.48 -16.25 2.59
C ILE A 105 9.59 -16.41 3.62
N HIS A 106 9.31 -16.13 4.89
CA HIS A 106 10.22 -16.34 6.00
C HIS A 106 9.86 -17.64 6.72
N GLY A 107 10.74 -18.64 6.63
CA GLY A 107 10.57 -19.94 7.28
C GLY A 107 10.95 -19.96 8.77
N ASP A 108 11.41 -18.84 9.31
CA ASP A 108 11.82 -18.70 10.71
C ASP A 108 11.33 -17.35 11.26
N ILE A 109 10.12 -17.36 11.81
CA ILE A 109 9.43 -16.20 12.42
C ILE A 109 10.11 -15.83 13.78
N GLY A 110 11.04 -16.66 14.26
CA GLY A 110 11.50 -16.63 15.65
C GLY A 110 12.53 -15.56 16.01
N ASN A 111 13.01 -14.73 15.07
CA ASN A 111 14.14 -13.83 15.37
C ASN A 111 14.13 -12.47 14.66
N HIS A 112 12.99 -12.03 14.13
CA HIS A 112 12.75 -10.60 13.95
C HIS A 112 12.17 -10.08 15.26
N HIS A 113 12.67 -8.93 15.73
CA HIS A 113 12.38 -8.23 17.01
C HIS A 113 13.34 -8.51 18.18
#